data_AF-D1AJR3-F1
#
_entry.id   AF-D1AJR3-F1
#
_cell.length_a   1.000
_cell.length_b   1.000
_cell.length_c   1.000
_cell.angle_alpha   90.00
_cell.angle_beta   90.00
_cell.angle_gamma   90.00
#
_symmetry.space_group_name_H-M   'P 1'
#
loop_
_entity.id
_entity.type
_entity.pdbx_description
1 polymer ?
#
loop_
_entity_poly.entity_id
_entity_poly.type
_entity_poly.pdbx_seq_one_letter_code
_entity_poly.pdbx_strand_id
1 'polypeptide(L)'
;MKLYRPVGLQELEKILNFGSEKFPDRQVWQPILYIVENYGYAEQISTMWNLKDENSGFSGYILEFTISDDYMKNYDIKQVGDKTHLEYWIPAEDTKKFNNSLTSKIKIINAFYGEKYRGLPFDGTVLEGREPDKQIRELALLMENSYEKFEETVKKCKIQILPNLIYWLRMISDLAGAGKKEKEKVIYEIEKVLSQTYEDYNDIVIDIKSWKSGR
;
A
#
# COMPACT_ATOMS: atom_id res chain seq x y z
N MET A 1 -15.95 -14.63 -3.14
CA MET A 1 -15.64 -14.32 -1.73
C MET A 1 -14.70 -13.13 -1.61
N LYS A 2 -14.68 -12.50 -0.44
CA LYS A 2 -13.72 -11.45 -0.07
C LYS A 2 -12.59 -12.07 0.76
N LEU A 3 -11.35 -11.75 0.43
CA LEU A 3 -10.15 -12.26 1.10
C LEU A 3 -9.16 -11.13 1.35
N TYR A 4 -8.16 -11.42 2.18
CA TYR A 4 -7.14 -10.46 2.56
C TYR A 4 -5.73 -10.99 2.30
N ARG A 5 -4.80 -10.08 2.10
CA ARG A 5 -3.37 -10.41 2.09
C ARG A 5 -2.56 -9.30 2.77
N PRO A 6 -1.91 -9.58 3.90
CA PRO A 6 -0.93 -8.65 4.46
C PRO A 6 0.34 -8.69 3.61
N VAL A 7 0.90 -7.52 3.32
CA VAL A 7 2.15 -7.38 2.56
C VAL A 7 3.06 -6.34 3.19
N GLY A 8 4.36 -6.44 2.89
CA GLY A 8 5.34 -5.39 3.14
C GLY A 8 5.47 -4.41 1.97
N LEU A 9 6.32 -3.41 2.14
CA LEU A 9 6.48 -2.29 1.19
C LEU A 9 6.90 -2.73 -0.22
N GLN A 10 7.86 -3.65 -0.32
CA GLN A 10 8.44 -4.09 -1.59
C GLN A 10 7.46 -4.93 -2.42
N GLU A 11 6.59 -5.71 -1.75
CA GLU A 11 5.54 -6.45 -2.44
C GLU A 11 4.41 -5.49 -2.87
N LEU A 12 4.05 -4.53 -2.02
CA LEU A 12 3.08 -3.49 -2.37
C LEU A 12 3.53 -2.70 -3.60
N GLU A 13 4.80 -2.30 -3.67
CA GLU A 13 5.37 -1.61 -4.84
C GLU A 13 5.10 -2.35 -6.15
N LYS A 14 5.32 -3.67 -6.18
CA LYS A 14 5.07 -4.48 -7.39
C LYS A 14 3.59 -4.50 -7.77
N ILE A 15 2.72 -4.62 -6.77
CA ILE A 15 1.26 -4.61 -6.98
C ILE A 15 0.81 -3.26 -7.54
N LEU A 16 1.33 -2.15 -7.00
CA LEU A 16 1.05 -0.80 -7.49
C LEU A 16 1.57 -0.58 -8.93
N ASN A 17 2.74 -1.13 -9.26
CA ASN A 17 3.26 -1.12 -10.64
C ASN A 17 2.40 -1.93 -11.61
N PHE A 18 1.62 -2.89 -11.12
CA PHE A 18 0.59 -3.58 -11.90
C PHE A 18 -0.80 -2.91 -11.83
N GLY A 19 -0.89 -1.65 -11.41
CA GLY A 19 -2.15 -0.91 -11.33
C GLY A 19 -3.14 -1.53 -10.31
N SER A 20 -2.63 -2.28 -9.34
CA SER A 20 -3.42 -3.06 -8.37
C SER A 20 -4.31 -4.15 -8.98
N GLU A 21 -3.97 -4.68 -10.15
CA GLU A 21 -4.78 -5.69 -10.83
C GLU A 21 -4.38 -7.13 -10.47
N LYS A 22 -3.15 -7.34 -10.01
CA LYS A 22 -2.60 -8.67 -9.78
C LYS A 22 -1.50 -8.70 -8.74
N PHE A 23 -1.31 -9.88 -8.15
CA PHE A 23 -0.14 -10.18 -7.32
C PHE A 23 1.06 -10.56 -8.20
N PRO A 24 2.30 -10.21 -7.80
CA PRO A 24 3.50 -10.59 -8.53
C PRO A 24 3.73 -12.10 -8.47
N ASP A 25 4.41 -12.62 -9.50
CA ASP A 25 4.86 -14.00 -9.51
C ASP A 25 5.79 -14.28 -8.33
N ARG A 26 5.67 -15.49 -7.76
CA ARG A 26 6.48 -15.91 -6.63
C ARG A 26 7.90 -16.22 -7.09
N GLN A 27 8.87 -15.95 -6.22
CA GLN A 27 10.25 -16.36 -6.45
C GLN A 27 10.35 -17.89 -6.37
N VAL A 28 11.36 -18.50 -7.01
CA VAL A 28 11.55 -19.97 -7.04
C VAL A 28 11.58 -20.59 -5.64
N TRP A 29 12.14 -19.87 -4.66
CA TRP A 29 12.22 -20.32 -3.27
C TRP A 29 10.93 -20.12 -2.47
N GLN A 30 9.92 -19.43 -3.02
CA GLN A 30 8.63 -19.18 -2.41
C GLN A 30 7.58 -20.09 -3.05
N PRO A 31 7.37 -21.31 -2.54
CA PRO A 31 6.54 -22.31 -3.21
C PRO A 31 5.04 -21.97 -3.22
N ILE A 32 4.63 -21.01 -2.38
CA ILE A 32 3.22 -20.65 -2.22
C ILE A 32 3.01 -19.13 -2.21
N LEU A 33 1.82 -18.74 -2.68
CA LEU A 33 1.15 -17.48 -2.42
C LEU A 33 0.11 -17.73 -1.32
N TYR A 34 0.36 -17.20 -0.12
CA TYR A 34 -0.60 -17.33 0.99
C TYR A 34 -1.67 -16.23 0.94
N ILE A 35 -2.90 -16.58 1.27
CA ILE A 35 -4.03 -15.63 1.34
C ILE A 35 -4.76 -15.88 2.65
N VAL A 36 -5.08 -14.83 3.40
CA VAL A 36 -5.74 -14.99 4.69
C VAL A 36 -7.23 -14.74 4.57
N GLU A 37 -8.02 -15.50 5.32
CA GLU A 37 -9.48 -15.45 5.22
C GLU A 37 -10.09 -14.22 5.91
N ASN A 38 -9.47 -13.75 7.00
CA ASN A 38 -10.04 -12.68 7.83
C ASN A 38 -9.08 -11.52 8.09
N TYR A 39 -9.68 -10.35 8.30
CA TYR A 39 -8.97 -9.10 8.56
C TYR A 39 -8.13 -9.15 9.85
N GLY A 40 -8.67 -9.75 10.93
CA GLY A 40 -8.00 -9.76 12.23
C GLY A 40 -6.64 -10.46 12.18
N TYR A 41 -6.55 -11.57 11.45
CA TYR A 41 -5.27 -12.24 11.21
C TYR A 41 -4.34 -11.43 10.30
N ALA A 42 -4.87 -10.80 9.23
CA ALA A 42 -4.08 -9.89 8.39
C ALA A 42 -3.47 -8.72 9.18
N GLU A 43 -4.21 -8.19 10.15
CA GLU A 43 -3.78 -7.12 11.05
C GLU A 43 -2.71 -7.58 12.02
N GLN A 44 -2.87 -8.76 12.63
CA GLN A 44 -1.82 -9.35 13.47
C GLN A 44 -0.52 -9.51 12.67
N ILE A 45 -0.59 -10.00 11.42
CA ILE A 45 0.60 -10.11 10.58
C ILE A 45 1.25 -8.76 10.33
N SER A 46 0.43 -7.79 9.93
CA SER A 46 0.89 -6.46 9.56
C SER A 46 1.49 -5.68 10.74
N THR A 47 1.04 -5.94 11.97
CA THR A 47 1.46 -5.19 13.18
C THR A 47 2.52 -5.92 14.01
N MET A 48 2.42 -7.24 14.17
CA MET A 48 3.30 -8.00 15.06
C MET A 48 4.59 -8.43 14.39
N TRP A 49 4.55 -8.73 13.09
CA TRP A 49 5.69 -9.26 12.33
C TRP A 49 6.24 -8.22 11.34
N ASN A 50 5.44 -7.68 10.42
CA ASN A 50 5.95 -6.82 9.34
C ASN A 50 6.63 -5.52 9.82
N LEU A 51 6.19 -4.94 10.94
CA LEU A 51 6.79 -3.70 11.47
C LEU A 51 8.22 -3.88 12.00
N LYS A 52 8.64 -5.12 12.25
CA LYS A 52 9.95 -5.48 12.80
C LYS A 52 10.87 -6.13 11.75
N ASP A 53 10.33 -6.42 10.57
CA ASP A 53 11.02 -7.11 9.49
C ASP A 53 11.55 -6.13 8.44
N GLU A 54 12.84 -6.22 8.16
CA GLU A 54 13.52 -5.39 7.16
C GLU A 54 13.03 -5.71 5.75
N ASN A 55 12.72 -6.98 5.46
CA ASN A 55 12.20 -7.39 4.14
C ASN A 55 10.79 -6.87 3.85
N SER A 56 10.08 -6.44 4.89
CA SER A 56 8.77 -5.77 4.79
C SER A 56 8.89 -4.25 4.72
N GLY A 57 10.11 -3.71 4.79
CA GLY A 57 10.38 -2.28 4.85
C GLY A 57 9.87 -1.64 6.15
N PHE A 58 9.76 -2.42 7.24
CA PHE A 58 9.20 -1.99 8.52
C PHE A 58 7.78 -1.42 8.40
N SER A 59 6.97 -1.97 7.49
CA SER A 59 5.58 -1.57 7.28
C SER A 59 4.71 -2.76 6.91
N GLY A 60 3.44 -2.70 7.28
CA GLY A 60 2.45 -3.72 6.95
C GLY A 60 1.23 -3.08 6.30
N TYR A 61 0.83 -3.60 5.14
CA TYR A 61 -0.35 -3.16 4.40
C TYR A 61 -1.33 -4.32 4.30
N ILE A 62 -2.58 -4.09 4.68
CA ILE A 62 -3.65 -5.06 4.51
C ILE A 62 -4.31 -4.79 3.17
N LEU A 63 -4.22 -5.78 2.28
CA LEU A 63 -4.88 -5.77 0.99
C LEU A 63 -6.21 -6.50 1.07
N GLU A 64 -7.27 -5.95 0.47
CA GLU A 64 -8.58 -6.57 0.29
C GLU A 64 -8.86 -6.75 -1.20
N PHE A 65 -9.43 -7.90 -1.56
CA PHE A 65 -9.89 -8.17 -2.92
C PHE A 65 -11.03 -9.19 -2.90
N THR A 66 -11.79 -9.25 -3.99
CA THR A 66 -12.75 -10.32 -4.24
C THR A 66 -12.25 -11.28 -5.30
N ILE A 67 -12.56 -12.55 -5.12
CA ILE A 67 -12.16 -13.64 -6.00
C ILE A 67 -13.32 -14.61 -6.20
N SER A 68 -13.34 -15.34 -7.32
CA SER A 68 -14.36 -16.36 -7.60
C SER A 68 -14.39 -17.45 -6.52
N ASP A 69 -15.58 -17.70 -5.98
CA ASP A 69 -15.81 -18.80 -5.02
C ASP A 69 -15.54 -20.16 -5.66
N ASP A 70 -15.93 -20.34 -6.92
CA ASP A 70 -15.72 -21.58 -7.65
C ASP A 70 -14.24 -21.89 -7.89
N TYR A 71 -13.43 -20.85 -8.09
CA TYR A 71 -11.98 -21.03 -8.18
C TYR A 71 -11.38 -21.43 -6.82
N MET A 72 -11.80 -20.76 -5.73
CA MET A 72 -11.26 -21.02 -4.39
C MET A 72 -11.65 -22.39 -3.82
N LYS A 73 -12.73 -23.03 -4.29
CA LYS A 73 -13.08 -24.42 -3.94
C LYS A 73 -12.00 -25.45 -4.26
N ASN A 74 -11.04 -25.12 -5.14
CA ASN A 74 -9.93 -25.99 -5.48
C ASN A 74 -8.80 -25.99 -4.43
N TYR A 75 -8.87 -25.11 -3.42
CA TYR A 75 -7.85 -24.96 -2.40
C TYR A 75 -8.45 -25.12 -1.01
N ASP A 76 -7.84 -26.00 -0.21
CA ASP A 76 -8.23 -26.17 1.19
C ASP A 76 -7.75 -25.00 2.03
N ILE A 77 -8.59 -24.57 2.96
CA ILE A 77 -8.18 -23.67 4.04
C ILE A 77 -7.32 -24.43 5.06
N LYS A 78 -6.24 -23.79 5.51
CA LYS A 78 -5.28 -24.31 6.48
C LYS A 78 -5.35 -23.45 7.74
N GLN A 79 -5.42 -24.09 8.90
CA GLN A 79 -5.26 -23.41 10.17
C GLN A 79 -3.78 -23.43 10.58
N VAL A 80 -3.20 -22.27 10.83
CA VAL A 80 -1.78 -22.13 11.21
C VAL A 80 -1.66 -21.49 12.60
N GLY A 81 -1.45 -22.31 13.63
CA GLY A 81 -1.43 -21.80 15.01
C GLY A 81 -2.83 -21.59 15.56
N ASP A 82 -3.23 -20.33 15.80
CA ASP A 82 -4.52 -20.01 16.43
C ASP A 82 -5.72 -20.45 15.55
N LYS A 83 -6.88 -20.68 16.18
CA LYS A 83 -8.12 -21.05 15.49
C LYS A 83 -8.57 -20.03 14.45
N THR A 84 -8.20 -18.77 14.64
CA THR A 84 -8.52 -17.66 13.73
C THR A 84 -7.48 -17.45 12.63
N HIS A 85 -6.35 -18.15 12.69
CA HIS A 85 -5.26 -18.04 11.72
C HIS A 85 -5.53 -18.97 10.55
N LEU A 86 -6.33 -18.51 9.60
CA LEU A 86 -6.81 -19.30 8.47
C LEU A 86 -6.23 -18.79 7.16
N GLU A 87 -5.59 -19.69 6.41
CA GLU A 87 -4.85 -19.41 5.18
C GLU A 87 -5.24 -20.34 4.03
N TYR A 88 -5.30 -19.79 2.83
CA TYR A 88 -5.19 -20.56 1.60
C TYR A 88 -3.74 -20.56 1.14
N TRP A 89 -3.21 -21.72 0.79
CA TRP A 89 -1.88 -21.88 0.21
C TRP A 89 -2.00 -22.17 -1.27
N ILE A 90 -1.90 -21.13 -2.09
CA ILE A 90 -1.97 -21.24 -3.55
C ILE A 90 -0.57 -21.59 -4.07
N PRO A 91 -0.38 -22.67 -4.83
CA PRO A 91 0.91 -23.00 -5.42
C PRO A 91 1.44 -21.86 -6.28
N ALA A 92 2.75 -21.62 -6.24
CA ALA A 92 3.39 -20.55 -6.99
C ALA A 92 3.07 -20.60 -8.50
N GLU A 93 3.03 -21.81 -9.07
CA GLU A 93 2.69 -22.06 -10.47
C GLU A 93 1.25 -21.65 -10.84
N ASP A 94 0.35 -21.57 -9.86
CA ASP A 94 -1.04 -21.19 -10.05
C ASP A 94 -1.27 -19.67 -9.89
N THR A 95 -0.24 -18.88 -9.55
CA THR A 95 -0.36 -17.42 -9.36
C THR A 95 -1.05 -16.72 -10.54
N LYS A 96 -0.77 -17.16 -11.78
CA LYS A 96 -1.43 -16.62 -12.98
C LYS A 96 -2.93 -16.93 -13.01
N LYS A 97 -3.33 -18.16 -12.65
CA LYS A 97 -4.75 -18.56 -12.59
C LYS A 97 -5.47 -17.83 -11.46
N PHE A 98 -4.79 -17.66 -10.33
CA PHE A 98 -5.28 -16.90 -9.19
C PHE A 98 -5.60 -15.47 -9.59
N ASN A 99 -4.63 -14.77 -10.21
CA ASN A 99 -4.81 -13.41 -10.68
C ASN A 99 -5.95 -13.27 -11.69
N ASN A 100 -6.08 -14.22 -12.63
CA ASN A 100 -7.18 -14.24 -13.60
C ASN A 100 -8.56 -14.50 -12.97
N SER A 101 -8.60 -15.02 -11.73
CA SER A 101 -9.84 -15.33 -11.02
C SER A 101 -10.28 -14.20 -10.07
N LEU A 102 -9.46 -13.15 -9.92
CA LEU A 102 -9.82 -11.93 -9.21
C LEU A 102 -11.01 -11.26 -9.89
N THR A 103 -11.99 -10.83 -9.09
CA THR A 103 -13.21 -10.15 -9.55
C THR A 103 -13.25 -8.68 -9.15
N SER A 104 -12.22 -8.20 -8.46
CA SER A 104 -11.98 -6.79 -8.16
C SER A 104 -10.48 -6.46 -8.28
N LYS A 105 -10.15 -5.17 -8.38
CA LYS A 105 -8.79 -4.70 -8.07
C LYS A 105 -8.45 -4.97 -6.59
N ILE A 106 -7.16 -4.98 -6.32
CA ILE A 106 -6.57 -5.14 -4.99
C ILE A 106 -6.56 -3.77 -4.30
N LYS A 107 -7.22 -3.67 -3.15
CA LYS A 107 -7.40 -2.40 -2.43
C LYS A 107 -6.57 -2.37 -1.16
N ILE A 108 -5.98 -1.23 -0.82
CA ILE A 108 -5.31 -1.04 0.47
C ILE A 108 -6.37 -0.61 1.49
N ILE A 109 -6.66 -1.48 2.45
CA ILE A 109 -7.69 -1.22 3.48
C ILE A 109 -7.13 -0.97 4.87
N ASN A 110 -5.81 -1.13 5.08
CA ASN A 110 -5.09 -0.57 6.22
C ASN A 110 -3.58 -0.55 5.97
N ALA A 111 -2.88 0.33 6.70
CA ALA A 111 -1.44 0.42 6.69
C ALA A 111 -0.91 0.73 8.09
N PHE A 112 0.23 0.12 8.42
CA PHE A 112 0.91 0.22 9.69
C PHE A 112 2.40 0.46 9.44
N TYR A 113 3.04 1.23 10.32
CA TYR A 113 4.40 1.71 10.13
C TYR A 113 5.20 1.55 11.41
N GLY A 114 6.36 0.93 11.31
CA GLY A 114 7.34 0.81 12.38
C GLY A 114 8.27 2.02 12.44
N GLU A 115 9.03 2.15 13.52
CA GLU A 115 9.94 3.29 13.76
C GLU A 115 11.01 3.48 12.67
N LYS A 116 11.39 2.37 12.03
CA LYS A 116 12.41 2.35 10.97
C LYS A 116 11.83 2.50 9.56
N TYR A 117 10.54 2.78 9.42
CA TYR A 117 9.94 3.02 8.11
C TYR A 117 10.55 4.25 7.43
N ARG A 118 10.86 4.14 6.13
CA ARG A 118 11.45 5.21 5.32
C ARG A 118 10.70 5.49 4.00
N GLY A 119 9.69 4.68 3.68
CA GLY A 119 9.04 4.71 2.37
C GLY A 119 9.94 4.12 1.27
N LEU A 120 9.41 4.11 0.04
CA LEU A 120 10.17 3.72 -1.14
C LEU A 120 11.18 4.82 -1.50
N PRO A 121 12.34 4.47 -2.11
CA PRO A 121 13.33 5.45 -2.50
C PRO A 121 12.82 6.36 -3.62
N PHE A 122 13.08 7.66 -3.50
CA PHE A 122 12.71 8.71 -4.45
C PHE A 122 13.88 9.08 -5.38
N ASP A 123 14.59 8.08 -5.89
CA ASP A 123 15.88 8.25 -6.59
C ASP A 123 15.79 9.23 -7.77
N GLY A 124 16.78 10.12 -7.86
CA GLY A 124 16.87 11.14 -8.91
C GLY A 124 15.79 12.22 -8.80
N THR A 125 15.35 12.54 -7.58
CA THR A 125 14.43 13.65 -7.30
C THR A 125 14.89 14.47 -6.10
N VAL A 126 14.24 15.62 -5.87
CA VAL A 126 14.52 16.46 -4.70
C VAL A 126 14.16 15.80 -3.36
N LEU A 127 13.41 14.69 -3.39
CA LEU A 127 12.96 13.92 -2.23
C LEU A 127 13.93 12.79 -1.85
N GLU A 128 14.95 12.52 -2.67
CA GLU A 128 15.89 11.43 -2.47
C GLU A 128 16.58 11.48 -1.10
N GLY A 129 16.70 10.32 -0.44
CA GLY A 129 17.35 10.18 0.86
C GLY A 129 16.67 10.89 2.03
N ARG A 130 15.50 11.53 1.81
CA ARG A 130 14.79 12.24 2.87
C ARG A 130 13.90 11.30 3.66
N GLU A 131 13.82 11.57 4.96
CA GLU A 131 12.84 10.96 5.85
C GLU A 131 11.40 11.34 5.42
N PRO A 132 10.39 10.47 5.63
CA PRO A 132 9.01 10.73 5.20
C PRO A 132 8.43 12.08 5.61
N ASP A 133 8.77 12.60 6.78
CA ASP A 133 8.33 13.93 7.25
C ASP A 133 8.97 15.08 6.47
N LYS A 134 10.23 14.92 6.06
CA LYS A 134 10.95 15.87 5.22
C LYS A 134 10.49 15.82 3.76
N GLN A 135 10.04 14.66 3.28
CA GLN A 135 9.52 14.49 1.93
C GLN A 135 8.25 15.34 1.71
N ILE A 136 7.26 15.25 2.60
CA ILE A 136 6.02 16.04 2.46
C ILE A 136 6.26 17.56 2.62
N ARG A 137 7.23 17.96 3.45
CA ARG A 137 7.64 19.37 3.58
C ARG A 137 8.26 19.89 2.30
N GLU A 138 9.12 19.11 1.67
CA GLU A 138 9.72 19.47 0.38
C GLU A 138 8.64 19.59 -0.70
N LEU A 139 7.66 18.68 -0.73
CA LEU A 139 6.50 18.78 -1.62
C LEU A 139 5.68 20.06 -1.35
N ALA A 140 5.49 20.45 -0.09
CA ALA A 140 4.83 21.72 0.27
C ALA A 140 5.61 22.92 -0.29
N LEU A 141 6.93 22.95 -0.11
CA LEU A 141 7.79 24.01 -0.64
C LEU A 141 7.78 24.06 -2.17
N LEU A 142 7.76 22.92 -2.85
CA LEU A 142 7.60 22.89 -4.31
C LEU A 142 6.25 23.46 -4.73
N MET A 143 5.16 23.05 -4.06
CA MET A 143 3.81 23.53 -4.37
C MET A 143 3.72 25.06 -4.26
N GLU A 144 4.41 25.67 -3.30
CA GLU A 144 4.45 27.13 -3.11
C GLU A 144 5.38 27.85 -4.09
N ASN A 145 6.58 27.33 -4.32
CA ASN A 145 7.62 28.03 -5.08
C ASN A 145 7.59 27.72 -6.58
N SER A 146 7.10 26.55 -6.98
CA SER A 146 7.05 26.09 -8.37
C SER A 146 6.06 24.91 -8.51
N TYR A 147 4.79 25.23 -8.72
CA TYR A 147 3.73 24.22 -8.87
C TYR A 147 4.01 23.24 -10.04
N GLU A 148 4.64 23.70 -11.12
CA GLU A 148 5.08 22.84 -12.23
C GLU A 148 6.02 21.72 -11.74
N LYS A 149 7.07 22.07 -10.98
CA LYS A 149 7.99 21.07 -10.41
C LYS A 149 7.32 20.16 -9.39
N PHE A 150 6.37 20.68 -8.61
CA PHE A 150 5.54 19.86 -7.73
C PHE A 150 4.78 18.82 -8.53
N GLU A 151 4.07 19.23 -9.58
CA GLU A 151 3.27 18.35 -10.43
C GLU A 151 4.15 17.30 -11.13
N GLU A 152 5.28 17.70 -11.71
CA GLU A 152 6.26 16.79 -12.32
C GLU A 152 6.76 15.74 -11.32
N THR A 153 7.10 16.17 -10.11
CA THR A 153 7.57 15.28 -9.04
C THR A 153 6.48 14.29 -8.63
N VAL A 154 5.24 14.77 -8.44
CA VAL A 154 4.10 13.92 -8.07
C VAL A 154 3.81 12.87 -9.13
N LYS A 155 3.84 13.24 -10.42
CA LYS A 155 3.66 12.30 -11.53
C LYS A 155 4.79 11.26 -11.58
N LYS A 156 6.05 11.73 -11.55
CA LYS A 156 7.22 10.84 -11.61
C LYS A 156 7.26 9.84 -10.46
N CYS A 157 6.80 10.26 -9.27
CA CYS A 157 6.91 9.48 -8.05
C CYS A 157 5.57 8.88 -7.57
N LYS A 158 4.59 8.65 -8.47
CA LYS A 158 3.30 8.04 -8.12
C LYS A 158 3.46 6.83 -7.20
N ILE A 159 4.33 5.88 -7.57
CA ILE A 159 4.50 4.62 -6.85
C ILE A 159 5.10 4.82 -5.45
N GLN A 160 6.03 5.75 -5.29
CA GLN A 160 6.63 6.09 -4.00
C GLN A 160 5.66 6.88 -3.10
N ILE A 161 4.84 7.75 -3.69
CA ILE A 161 3.88 8.61 -3.00
C ILE A 161 2.72 7.79 -2.42
N LEU A 162 2.18 6.83 -3.18
CA LEU A 162 0.98 6.10 -2.79
C LEU A 162 1.08 5.45 -1.40
N PRO A 163 2.11 4.65 -1.06
CA PRO A 163 2.27 4.11 0.29
C PRO A 163 2.44 5.19 1.37
N ASN A 164 3.05 6.32 1.01
CA ASN A 164 3.32 7.43 1.92
C ASN A 164 2.11 8.33 2.19
N LEU A 165 1.08 8.35 1.33
CA LEU A 165 -0.12 9.16 1.56
C LEU A 165 -0.79 8.84 2.89
N ILE A 166 -0.91 7.54 3.22
CA ILE A 166 -1.50 7.10 4.50
C ILE A 166 -0.56 7.46 5.67
N TYR A 167 0.75 7.28 5.49
CA TYR A 167 1.75 7.66 6.48
C TYR A 167 1.68 9.16 6.80
N TRP A 168 1.74 10.02 5.78
CA TRP A 168 1.65 11.46 5.92
C TRP A 168 0.32 11.87 6.56
N LEU A 169 -0.79 11.24 6.18
CA LEU A 169 -2.08 11.54 6.79
C LEU A 169 -2.11 11.21 8.30
N ARG A 170 -1.58 10.05 8.71
CA ARG A 170 -1.74 9.53 10.08
C ARG A 170 -0.61 9.87 11.03
N MET A 171 0.63 9.76 10.58
CA MET A 171 1.82 9.80 11.43
C MET A 171 2.40 11.20 11.58
N ILE A 172 2.15 12.08 10.61
CA ILE A 172 2.62 13.46 10.65
C ILE A 172 1.53 14.34 11.26
N SER A 173 1.75 14.81 12.48
CA SER A 173 0.83 15.73 13.16
C SER A 173 0.89 17.15 12.58
N ASP A 174 2.10 17.61 12.24
CA ASP A 174 2.36 18.98 11.79
C ASP A 174 3.55 19.07 10.81
N LEU A 175 3.48 20.02 9.87
CA LEU A 175 4.64 20.47 9.11
C LEU A 175 5.19 21.65 9.93
N ALA A 176 6.37 21.55 10.57
CA ALA A 176 6.78 22.49 11.63
C ALA A 176 6.52 23.98 11.27
N GLY A 177 5.62 24.62 12.03
CA GLY A 177 5.23 26.03 11.85
C GLY A 177 3.97 26.26 11.00
N ALA A 178 3.39 25.18 10.47
CA ALA A 178 2.45 25.17 9.38
C ALA A 178 1.39 24.07 9.66
N GLY A 179 0.46 24.40 10.56
CA GLY A 179 -0.51 23.48 11.19
C GLY A 179 -1.15 22.42 10.28
N LYS A 180 -1.77 21.38 10.86
CA LYS A 180 -2.55 20.29 10.20
C LYS A 180 -3.23 20.61 8.85
N LYS A 181 -3.78 21.82 8.68
CA LYS A 181 -4.41 22.30 7.43
C LYS A 181 -3.45 22.34 6.23
N GLU A 182 -2.18 22.66 6.43
CA GLU A 182 -1.20 22.75 5.34
C GLU A 182 -0.86 21.38 4.78
N LYS A 183 -0.65 20.40 5.66
CA LYS A 183 -0.48 19.00 5.29
C LYS A 183 -1.66 18.45 4.50
N GLU A 184 -2.88 18.70 4.97
CA GLU A 184 -4.11 18.26 4.28
C GLU A 184 -4.25 18.91 2.90
N LYS A 185 -3.82 20.17 2.75
CA LYS A 185 -3.78 20.87 1.45
C LYS A 185 -2.78 20.22 0.50
N VAL A 186 -1.56 19.91 0.96
CA VAL A 186 -0.55 19.24 0.14
C VAL A 186 -1.05 17.86 -0.30
N ILE A 187 -1.60 17.07 0.62
CA ILE A 187 -2.21 15.77 0.29
C ILE A 187 -3.32 15.94 -0.74
N TYR A 188 -4.22 16.91 -0.57
CA TYR A 188 -5.29 17.18 -1.52
C TYR A 188 -4.77 17.50 -2.93
N GLU A 189 -3.75 18.35 -3.06
CA GLU A 189 -3.16 18.68 -4.36
C GLU A 189 -2.43 17.48 -4.99
N ILE A 190 -1.78 16.63 -4.18
CA ILE A 190 -1.22 15.34 -4.66
C ILE A 190 -2.35 14.46 -5.22
N GLU A 191 -3.42 14.23 -4.45
CA GLU A 191 -4.57 13.42 -4.88
C GLU A 191 -5.17 13.97 -6.19
N LYS A 192 -5.29 15.30 -6.31
CA LYS A 192 -5.78 15.98 -7.50
C LYS A 192 -4.88 15.73 -8.71
N VAL A 193 -3.57 15.96 -8.61
CA VAL A 193 -2.62 15.70 -9.71
C VAL A 193 -2.68 14.25 -10.16
N LEU A 194 -2.68 13.30 -9.21
CA LEU A 194 -2.72 11.87 -9.53
C LEU A 194 -4.05 11.48 -10.21
N SER A 195 -5.18 11.95 -9.69
CA SER A 195 -6.51 11.65 -10.25
C SER A 195 -6.74 12.24 -11.65
N GLN A 196 -6.08 13.36 -11.98
CA GLN A 196 -6.14 13.99 -13.31
C GLN A 196 -5.18 13.34 -14.31
N THR A 197 -4.09 12.71 -13.82
CA THR A 197 -3.05 12.14 -14.68
C THR A 197 -3.29 10.66 -14.97
N TYR A 198 -3.80 9.92 -13.98
CA TYR A 198 -3.88 8.45 -14.04
C TYR A 198 -5.32 7.98 -13.84
N GLU A 199 -5.89 7.41 -14.90
CA GLU A 199 -7.26 6.88 -14.89
C GLU A 199 -7.47 5.80 -13.82
N ASP A 200 -6.44 4.98 -13.58
CA ASP A 200 -6.45 3.90 -12.59
C ASP A 200 -6.36 4.38 -11.14
N TYR A 201 -6.09 5.67 -10.89
CA TYR A 201 -5.84 6.19 -9.54
C TYR A 201 -7.00 5.92 -8.60
N ASN A 202 -8.24 6.15 -9.06
CA ASN A 202 -9.43 5.95 -8.24
C ASN A 202 -9.71 4.46 -7.96
N ASP A 203 -9.12 3.56 -8.75
CA ASP A 203 -9.23 2.11 -8.55
C ASP A 203 -8.10 1.56 -7.68
N ILE A 204 -6.96 2.26 -7.59
CA ILE A 204 -5.93 2.05 -6.57
C ILE A 204 -6.50 2.61 -5.27
N VAL A 205 -7.46 1.90 -4.70
CA VAL A 205 -8.20 2.38 -3.53
C VAL A 205 -7.27 2.40 -2.32
N ILE A 206 -6.63 3.55 -2.13
CA ILE A 206 -6.42 4.14 -0.83
C ILE A 206 -7.65 5.02 -0.63
N ASP A 207 -8.68 4.56 0.06
CA ASP A 207 -9.86 5.39 0.34
C ASP A 207 -9.54 6.45 1.39
N ILE A 208 -8.58 7.36 1.11
CA ILE A 208 -8.06 8.42 2.00
C ILE A 208 -9.22 9.18 2.67
N LYS A 209 -10.36 9.31 1.99
CA LYS A 209 -11.58 9.95 2.51
C LYS A 209 -12.16 9.19 3.72
N SER A 210 -12.25 7.86 3.66
CA SER A 210 -12.66 7.05 4.81
C SER A 210 -11.68 7.12 5.99
N TRP A 211 -10.40 7.46 5.74
CA TRP A 211 -9.37 7.63 6.76
C TRP A 211 -9.36 9.02 7.39
N LYS A 212 -9.76 10.06 6.63
CA LYS A 212 -9.91 11.44 7.14
C LYS A 212 -11.03 11.55 8.18
N SER A 213 -12.03 10.66 8.14
CA SER A 213 -13.19 10.68 9.05
C SER A 213 -12.98 9.98 10.39
N GLY A 214 -11.81 9.37 10.65
CA GLY A 214 -11.55 8.64 11.89
C GLY A 214 -12.49 7.45 12.08
N ARG A 215 -12.13 6.29 11.53
CA ARG A 215 -12.62 5.00 12.04
C ARG A 215 -11.59 4.43 12.99
#